data_AF-A0A1W9YQE1-F1
#
_entry.id   AF-A0A1W9YQE1-F1
#
_cell.length_a   1.000
_cell.length_b   1.000
_cell.length_c   1.000
_cell.angle_alpha   90.00
_cell.angle_beta   90.00
_cell.angle_gamma   90.00
#
_symmetry.space_group_name_H-M   'P 1'
#
loop_
_entity.id
_entity.type
_entity.pdbx_description
1 polymer ?
#
loop_
_entity_poly.entity_id
_entity_poly.type
_entity_poly.pdbx_seq_one_letter_code
_entity_poly.pdbx_strand_id
1 'polypeptide(L)'
;MRRPGLYVRQSENGDGEFWYVIKSPNGHILATSEMFPSRSNAKRAARAFIRLVAPVTVEFSYWAGPVPPLRAKGYRLVTERIR
;
A
#
# COMPACT_ATOMS: atom_id res chain seq x y z
N MET A 1 0.34 22.14 -6.96
CA MET A 1 -0.34 20.83 -6.82
C MET A 1 -0.70 20.60 -5.35
N ARG A 2 -1.92 20.13 -5.04
CA ARG A 2 -2.36 19.83 -3.66
C ARG A 2 -1.75 18.49 -3.20
N ARG A 3 -1.08 18.48 -2.03
CA ARG A 3 -0.49 17.26 -1.43
C ARG A 3 -1.60 16.25 -1.09
N PRO A 4 -1.37 14.93 -1.21
CA PRO A 4 -2.30 13.90 -0.71
C PRO A 4 -2.64 14.13 0.75
N GLY A 5 -3.88 13.82 1.15
CA GLY A 5 -4.28 13.81 2.55
C GLY A 5 -3.79 12.56 3.28
N LEU A 6 -3.63 11.45 2.55
CA LEU A 6 -3.11 10.19 3.10
C LEU A 6 -2.17 9.51 2.12
N TYR A 7 -1.23 8.75 2.67
CA TYR A 7 -0.38 7.83 1.95
C TYR A 7 -0.74 6.42 2.40
N VAL A 8 -1.04 5.53 1.45
CA VAL A 8 -1.26 4.10 1.71
C VAL A 8 -0.13 3.35 1.03
N ARG A 9 0.61 2.54 1.76
CA ARG A 9 1.73 1.78 1.21
C ARG A 9 1.62 0.31 1.56
N GLN A 10 1.54 -0.54 0.54
CA GLN A 10 1.70 -1.98 0.72
C GLN A 10 3.18 -2.29 0.98
N SER A 11 3.41 -3.11 2.00
CA SER A 11 4.70 -3.65 2.40
C SER A 11 4.63 -5.17 2.42
N GLU A 12 5.79 -5.80 2.49
CA GLU A 12 5.93 -7.25 2.56
C GLU A 12 7.30 -7.60 3.15
N ASN A 13 7.51 -8.85 3.56
CA ASN A 13 8.79 -9.35 4.06
C ASN A 13 9.28 -10.57 3.26
N GLY A 14 10.43 -11.12 3.68
CA GLY A 14 11.04 -12.31 3.07
C GLY A 14 10.24 -13.60 3.29
N ASP A 15 9.37 -13.61 4.30
CA ASP A 15 8.59 -14.77 4.72
C ASP A 15 7.25 -14.89 3.96
N GLY A 16 7.01 -14.01 2.99
CA GLY A 16 5.79 -14.03 2.19
C GLY A 16 4.58 -13.46 2.93
N GLU A 17 4.81 -12.57 3.89
CA GLU A 17 3.75 -11.88 4.59
C GLU A 17 3.56 -10.47 4.01
N PHE A 18 2.31 -10.04 3.85
CA PHE A 18 1.98 -8.80 3.14
C PHE A 18 1.05 -7.94 3.98
N TRP A 19 1.28 -6.63 4.07
CA TRP A 19 0.41 -5.72 4.82
C TRP A 19 0.38 -4.36 4.15
N TYR A 20 -0.41 -3.41 4.67
CA TYR A 20 -0.31 -2.01 4.28
C TYR A 20 -0.29 -1.09 5.48
N VAL A 21 0.37 0.05 5.33
CA VAL A 21 0.42 1.13 6.32
C VAL A 21 -0.25 2.37 5.78
N ILE A 22 -0.90 3.11 6.66
CA ILE A 22 -1.51 4.42 6.36
C ILE A 22 -0.68 5.48 7.06
N LYS A 23 -0.25 6.48 6.32
CA LYS A 23 0.51 7.62 6.85
C LYS A 23 -0.17 8.94 6.55
N SER A 24 -0.09 9.85 7.51
CA SER A 24 -0.42 11.26 7.31
C SER A 24 0.68 12.00 6.53
N PRO A 25 0.44 13.24 6.07
CA PRO A 25 1.40 13.99 5.27
C PRO A 25 2.71 14.35 5.97
N ASN A 26 2.71 14.36 7.30
CA ASN A 26 3.92 14.53 8.12
C ASN A 26 4.66 13.21 8.37
N GLY A 27 4.26 12.10 7.74
CA GLY A 27 4.94 10.81 7.80
C GLY A 27 4.57 9.92 8.99
N HIS A 28 3.74 10.39 9.92
CA HIS A 28 3.27 9.58 11.04
C HIS A 28 2.41 8.42 10.55
N ILE A 29 2.63 7.24 11.14
CA ILE A 29 1.80 6.06 10.90
C ILE A 29 0.51 6.23 11.69
N LEU A 30 -0.61 6.26 10.99
CA LEU A 30 -1.94 6.35 11.58
C LEU A 30 -2.50 4.97 11.90
N ALA A 31 -2.24 4.00 11.02
CA ALA A 31 -2.68 2.63 11.17
C ALA A 31 -1.82 1.67 10.35
N THR A 32 -1.76 0.44 10.82
CA THR A 32 -1.14 -0.71 10.14
C THR A 32 -2.21 -1.79 10.03
N SER A 33 -2.36 -2.38 8.85
CA SER A 33 -3.30 -3.49 8.67
C SER A 33 -2.83 -4.75 9.39
N GLU A 34 -3.71 -5.74 9.48
CA GLU A 34 -3.30 -7.12 9.65
C GLU A 34 -2.36 -7.60 8.52
N MET A 35 -1.72 -8.74 8.74
CA MET A 35 -0.89 -9.40 7.76
C MET A 35 -1.73 -10.37 6.93
N PHE A 36 -1.50 -10.34 5.62
CA PHE A 36 -2.21 -11.14 4.64
C PHE A 36 -1.28 -12.20 4.07
N PRO A 37 -1.81 -13.37 3.68
CA PRO A 37 -1.04 -14.46 3.09
C PRO A 37 -0.68 -14.22 1.61
N SER A 38 -1.17 -13.14 1.00
CA SER A 38 -0.84 -12.81 -0.39
C SER A 38 -0.81 -11.31 -0.65
N ARG A 39 0.06 -10.90 -1.58
CA ARG A 39 0.18 -9.51 -2.04
C ARG A 39 -1.14 -8.96 -2.57
N SER A 40 -1.84 -9.77 -3.35
CA SER A 40 -3.13 -9.40 -3.94
C SER A 40 -4.20 -9.17 -2.88
N ASN A 41 -4.20 -9.94 -1.78
CA ASN A 41 -5.10 -9.73 -0.65
C ASN A 41 -4.80 -8.40 0.06
N ALA A 42 -3.54 -8.11 0.40
CA ALA A 42 -3.14 -6.84 1.02
C ALA A 42 -3.51 -5.64 0.13
N LYS A 43 -3.25 -5.73 -1.17
CA LYS A 43 -3.63 -4.69 -2.15
C LYS A 43 -5.15 -4.49 -2.21
N ARG A 44 -5.93 -5.58 -2.21
CA ARG A 44 -7.41 -5.51 -2.24
C ARG A 44 -7.96 -4.87 -0.96
N ALA A 45 -7.42 -5.23 0.20
CA ALA A 45 -7.79 -4.65 1.49
C ALA A 45 -7.47 -3.14 1.54
N ALA A 46 -6.28 -2.74 1.10
CA ALA A 46 -5.91 -1.33 0.98
C ALA A 46 -6.89 -0.56 0.08
N ARG A 47 -7.27 -1.11 -1.08
CA ARG A 47 -8.29 -0.49 -1.95
C ARG A 47 -9.66 -0.38 -1.29
N ALA A 48 -10.06 -1.36 -0.47
CA ALA A 48 -11.31 -1.30 0.28
C ALA A 48 -11.27 -0.16 1.30
N PHE A 49 -10.20 -0.03 2.08
CA PHE A 49 -9.99 1.10 2.98
C PHE A 49 -10.06 2.45 2.26
N ILE A 50 -9.36 2.59 1.13
CA ILE A 50 -9.33 3.84 0.36
C ILE A 50 -10.73 4.28 -0.07
N ARG A 51 -11.62 3.35 -0.42
CA ARG A 51 -13.01 3.66 -0.78
C ARG A 51 -13.84 4.17 0.41
N LEU A 52 -13.50 3.78 1.64
CA LEU A 52 -14.23 4.19 2.85
C LEU A 52 -13.87 5.61 3.31
N VAL A 53 -12.70 6.12 2.94
CA VAL A 53 -12.18 7.43 3.39
C VAL A 53 -12.42 8.56 2.40
N ALA A 54 -13.35 8.39 1.45
CA ALA A 54 -13.72 9.43 0.50
C ALA A 54 -14.24 10.69 1.21
N PRO A 55 -13.92 11.91 0.74
CA PRO A 55 -13.21 12.25 -0.50
C PRO A 55 -11.71 12.60 -0.29
N VAL A 56 -11.02 11.97 0.68
CA VAL A 56 -9.61 12.26 0.92
C VAL A 56 -8.76 11.80 -0.27
N THR A 57 -7.94 12.70 -0.83
CA THR A 57 -6.95 12.31 -1.85
C THR A 57 -5.90 11.38 -1.24
N VAL A 58 -5.75 10.20 -1.82
CA VAL A 58 -4.81 9.17 -1.38
C VAL A 58 -3.72 8.96 -2.42
N GLU A 59 -2.48 8.86 -1.97
CA GLU A 59 -1.41 8.26 -2.76
C GLU A 59 -1.22 6.81 -2.33
N PHE A 60 -1.53 5.88 -3.23
CA PHE A 60 -1.43 4.45 -2.99
C PHE A 60 -0.22 3.87 -3.69
N SER A 61 0.73 3.35 -2.93
CA SER A 61 1.89 2.63 -3.43
C SER A 61 1.77 1.14 -3.12
N TYR A 62 1.96 0.30 -4.13
CA TYR A 62 1.96 -1.15 -3.98
C TYR A 62 2.95 -1.78 -4.93
N TRP A 63 3.34 -3.01 -4.64
CA TRP A 63 4.29 -3.70 -5.48
C TRP A 63 3.59 -4.56 -6.55
N ALA A 64 4.22 -4.63 -7.73
CA ALA A 64 3.79 -5.47 -8.84
C ALA A 64 4.96 -6.36 -9.30
N GLY A 65 4.64 -7.58 -9.73
CA GLY A 65 5.62 -8.58 -10.17
C GLY A 65 5.53 -9.88 -9.36
N PRO A 66 6.51 -10.78 -9.50
CA PRO A 66 6.55 -12.06 -8.79
C PRO A 66 6.74 -11.92 -7.26
N VAL A 67 6.47 -12.98 -6.52
CA VAL A 67 6.72 -13.15 -5.07
C VAL A 67 7.74 -14.30 -4.93
N PRO A 68 8.76 -14.25 -4.04
CA PRO A 68 9.10 -13.17 -3.13
C PRO A 68 9.99 -12.09 -3.79
N PRO A 69 9.96 -10.86 -3.27
CA PRO A 69 10.55 -9.67 -3.89
C PRO A 69 12.05 -9.50 -3.67
N LEU A 70 12.68 -10.31 -2.80
CA LEU A 70 14.11 -10.20 -2.52
C LEU A 70 14.88 -10.58 -3.79
N ARG A 71 15.22 -9.55 -4.57
CA ARG A 71 16.10 -9.59 -5.76
C ARG A 71 15.51 -10.26 -7.01
N ALA A 72 14.19 -10.44 -7.11
CA ALA A 72 13.57 -10.97 -8.32
C ALA A 72 13.53 -9.91 -9.44
N LYS A 73 14.05 -10.25 -10.63
CA LYS A 73 13.88 -9.42 -11.85
C LYS A 73 12.39 -9.25 -12.17
N GLY A 74 11.98 -8.06 -12.62
CA GLY A 74 10.60 -7.76 -12.98
C GLY A 74 9.72 -7.26 -11.82
N TYR A 75 10.32 -7.02 -10.65
CA TYR A 75 9.66 -6.40 -9.51
C TYR A 75 9.65 -4.87 -9.60
N ARG A 76 8.48 -4.22 -9.40
CA ARG A 76 8.40 -2.75 -9.42
C ARG A 76 7.41 -2.19 -8.40
N LEU A 77 7.74 -1.03 -7.84
CA LEU A 77 6.80 -0.24 -7.04
C LEU A 77 5.91 0.56 -7.99
N VAL A 78 4.60 0.41 -7.84
CA VAL A 78 3.59 1.20 -8.54
C VAL A 78 3.01 2.20 -7.55
N THR A 79 2.94 3.47 -7.96
CA THR A 79 2.30 4.53 -7.18
C THR A 79 1.20 5.17 -8.02
N GLU A 80 0.00 5.25 -7.46
CA GLU A 80 -1.17 5.86 -8.09
C GLU A 80 -1.83 6.86 -7.14
N ARG A 81 -2.42 7.91 -7.70
CA ARG A 81 -3.16 8.92 -6.94
C ARG A 81 -4.66 8.72 -7.13
N ILE A 82 -5.38 8.54 -6.04
CA ILE A 82 -6.81 8.25 -5.99
C ILE A 82 -7.52 9.44 -5.33
N ARG A 83 -8.65 9.86 -5.88
CA ARG A 83 -9.50 10.94 -5.36
C ARG A 83 -10.86 10.39 -4.98
#